data_AF-A0A173MH68-F1
#
_entry.id   AF-A0A173MH68-F1
#
_cell.length_a   1.000
_cell.length_b   1.000
_cell.length_c   1.000
_cell.angle_alpha   90.00
_cell.angle_beta   90.00
_cell.angle_gamma   90.00
#
_symmetry.space_group_name_H-M   'P 1'
#
loop_
_entity.id
_entity.type
_entity.pdbx_description
1 polymer ?
#
loop_
_entity_poly.entity_id
_entity_poly.type
_entity_poly.pdbx_seq_one_letter_code
_entity_poly.pdbx_strand_id
1 'polypeptide(L)'
;MKISIVTIVALSLTGATIAQTPSGSTPASKEKTPEQQAYDNLYAGVNKQRDSLTQEWTKLSPEQKKDTAFSKAYMKQFDVLKEQSHQISRMYIDQHPESPYALNAIKDLDNGAFIIHAEVVDPLFKKLSPAVQQSEAGKAFAARIEKARLLGIGQMGPVFSAPDTTGKAVSTRDFKGKYVLVDFWASWCKPCRAENPNVLKAYEKYKDKNFTVLGVSLDNEKAKEAWLKAIHDDAMPWTQISDLKGWSSPAAELYDVHAIPQNYLLDPSGKIVAKNIRGEQLHTALETILGK
;
A
#
# COMPACT_ATOMS: atom_id res chain seq x y z
N MET A 1 9.19 39.33 1.29
CA MET A 1 10.33 38.66 0.63
C MET A 1 9.80 37.99 -0.64
N LYS A 2 10.15 38.50 -1.82
CA LYS A 2 9.71 37.96 -3.12
C LYS A 2 10.59 36.74 -3.44
N ILE A 3 10.01 35.56 -3.63
CA ILE A 3 10.74 34.37 -4.10
C ILE A 3 10.50 34.27 -5.60
N SER A 4 11.56 34.47 -6.37
CA SER A 4 11.60 34.41 -7.83
C SER A 4 11.37 33.00 -8.35
N ILE A 5 10.64 32.94 -9.46
CA ILE A 5 10.42 31.78 -10.32
C ILE A 5 11.77 31.36 -10.93
N VAL A 6 12.16 30.10 -10.72
CA VAL A 6 13.40 29.53 -11.28
C VAL A 6 13.15 28.99 -12.68
N THR A 7 14.03 29.44 -13.57
CA THR A 7 14.22 29.14 -14.99
C THR A 7 14.35 27.65 -15.31
N ILE A 8 13.65 27.21 -16.36
CA ILE A 8 13.85 25.91 -17.02
C ILE A 8 15.16 25.98 -17.79
N VAL A 9 16.15 25.18 -17.38
CA VAL A 9 17.40 24.97 -18.14
C VAL A 9 17.30 23.65 -18.90
N ALA A 10 17.28 23.74 -20.22
CA ALA A 10 17.50 22.60 -21.10
C ALA A 10 19.00 22.26 -21.11
N LEU A 11 19.37 21.01 -20.81
CA LEU A 11 20.73 20.52 -21.01
C LEU A 11 20.72 19.28 -21.91
N SER A 12 21.27 19.46 -23.10
CA SER A 12 21.79 18.43 -24.00
C SER A 12 23.02 17.75 -23.38
N LEU A 13 23.13 16.42 -23.48
CA LEU A 13 24.36 15.69 -23.13
C LEU A 13 24.76 14.75 -24.27
N THR A 14 25.81 15.15 -24.97
CA THR A 14 26.67 14.31 -25.81
C THR A 14 27.78 13.69 -24.98
N GLY A 15 27.99 12.37 -25.14
CA GLY A 15 29.29 11.68 -25.11
C GLY A 15 30.08 11.63 -23.80
N ALA A 16 30.21 10.42 -23.22
CA ALA A 16 31.43 10.02 -22.52
C ALA A 16 31.58 8.48 -22.55
N THR A 17 32.77 8.03 -22.94
CA THR A 17 33.17 6.64 -23.15
C THR A 17 33.78 6.01 -21.87
N ILE A 18 33.71 4.67 -21.87
CA ILE A 18 34.06 3.60 -20.93
C ILE A 18 35.40 3.73 -20.16
N ALA A 19 35.40 3.23 -18.91
CA ALA A 19 36.53 2.50 -18.31
C ALA A 19 36.01 1.35 -17.41
N GLN A 20 36.52 0.12 -17.63
CA GLN A 20 36.34 -1.10 -16.81
C GLN A 20 37.56 -1.28 -15.88
N THR A 21 37.47 -1.82 -14.67
CA THR A 21 37.56 -3.27 -14.28
C THR A 21 37.78 -3.36 -12.74
N PRO A 22 37.85 -4.54 -12.07
CA PRO A 22 36.89 -5.66 -11.97
C PRO A 22 36.68 -6.16 -10.50
N SER A 23 35.88 -7.24 -10.36
CA SER A 23 35.84 -8.23 -9.25
C SER A 23 34.68 -8.13 -8.24
N GLY A 24 33.85 -9.18 -8.24
CA GLY A 24 32.74 -9.40 -7.32
C GLY A 24 31.63 -10.19 -8.01
N SER A 25 31.73 -11.52 -7.98
CA SER A 25 30.76 -12.44 -8.60
C SER A 25 29.35 -12.22 -8.04
N THR A 26 28.58 -11.43 -8.76
CA THR A 26 27.13 -11.24 -8.59
C THR A 26 26.44 -12.36 -9.37
N PRO A 27 25.30 -12.92 -8.91
CA PRO A 27 24.53 -13.87 -9.72
C PRO A 27 24.27 -13.20 -11.07
N ALA A 28 24.57 -13.89 -12.18
CA ALA A 28 24.46 -13.33 -13.52
C ALA A 28 23.12 -12.59 -13.68
N SER A 29 23.16 -11.26 -13.70
CA SER A 29 22.00 -10.45 -14.01
C SER A 29 21.61 -10.84 -15.43
N LYS A 30 20.49 -11.58 -15.59
CA LYS A 30 19.98 -11.90 -16.92
C LYS A 30 19.90 -10.59 -17.71
N GLU A 31 20.60 -10.55 -18.83
CA GLU A 31 20.62 -9.38 -19.70
C GLU A 31 19.17 -9.03 -20.08
N LYS A 32 18.81 -7.75 -19.95
CA LYS A 32 17.45 -7.30 -20.25
C LYS A 32 17.17 -7.52 -21.73
N THR A 33 15.97 -7.98 -22.05
CA THR A 33 15.54 -8.08 -23.46
C THR A 33 15.46 -6.68 -24.09
N PRO A 34 15.62 -6.53 -25.42
CA PRO A 34 15.47 -5.23 -26.10
C PRO A 34 14.10 -4.58 -25.81
N GLU A 35 13.05 -5.38 -25.72
CA GLU A 35 11.71 -4.92 -25.36
C GLU A 35 11.63 -4.38 -23.92
N GLN A 36 12.26 -5.09 -22.97
CA GLN A 36 12.37 -4.60 -21.58
C GLN A 36 13.11 -3.27 -21.52
N GLN A 37 14.21 -3.15 -22.26
CA GLN A 37 15.01 -1.94 -22.27
C GLN A 37 14.24 -0.77 -22.89
N ALA A 38 13.48 -1.01 -23.96
CA ALA A 38 12.58 -0.03 -24.53
C ALA A 38 11.50 0.42 -23.52
N TYR A 39 10.86 -0.52 -22.82
CA TYR A 39 9.89 -0.22 -21.76
C TYR A 39 10.50 0.64 -20.65
N ASP A 40 11.65 0.22 -20.11
CA ASP A 40 12.34 0.95 -19.03
C ASP A 40 12.74 2.37 -19.45
N ASN A 41 13.14 2.54 -20.71
CA ASN A 41 13.53 3.84 -21.26
C ASN A 41 12.35 4.83 -21.31
N LEU A 42 11.10 4.37 -21.42
CA LEU A 42 9.92 5.24 -21.36
C LEU A 42 9.83 5.96 -20.01
N TYR A 43 10.21 5.28 -18.92
CA TYR A 43 10.16 5.85 -17.57
C TYR A 43 11.46 6.52 -17.15
N ALA A 44 12.55 6.39 -17.90
CA ALA A 44 13.88 6.89 -17.50
C ALA A 44 13.87 8.39 -17.15
N GLY A 45 13.16 9.21 -17.94
CA GLY A 45 13.04 10.65 -17.70
C GLY A 45 12.32 10.98 -16.38
N VAL A 46 11.15 10.38 -16.15
CA VAL A 46 10.37 10.62 -14.92
C VAL A 46 11.05 10.02 -13.69
N ASN A 47 11.72 8.88 -13.84
CA ASN A 47 12.50 8.25 -12.78
C ASN A 47 13.67 9.14 -12.35
N LYS A 48 14.41 9.71 -13.30
CA LYS A 48 15.51 10.64 -13.01
C LYS A 48 15.02 11.88 -12.23
N GLN A 49 13.86 12.43 -12.57
CA GLN A 49 13.26 13.55 -11.85
C GLN A 49 12.85 13.14 -10.42
N ARG A 50 12.25 11.96 -10.28
CA ARG A 50 11.85 11.41 -8.97
C ARG A 50 13.07 11.18 -8.07
N ASP A 51 14.16 10.68 -8.62
CA ASP A 51 15.40 10.45 -7.89
C ASP A 51 16.00 11.79 -7.42
N SER A 52 16.00 12.81 -8.28
CA SER A 52 16.44 14.17 -7.90
C SER A 52 15.61 14.72 -6.73
N LEU A 53 14.27 14.66 -6.83
CA LEU A 53 13.39 15.11 -5.75
C LEU A 53 13.60 14.31 -4.47
N THR A 54 13.83 13.00 -4.56
CA THR A 54 14.10 12.17 -3.39
C THR A 54 15.42 12.58 -2.72
N GLN A 55 16.47 12.84 -3.51
CA GLN A 55 17.76 13.30 -2.99
C GLN A 55 17.67 14.70 -2.38
N GLU A 56 16.88 15.59 -2.95
CA GLU A 56 16.63 16.91 -2.37
C GLU A 56 15.86 16.81 -1.05
N TRP A 57 14.79 16.00 -1.00
CA TRP A 57 14.01 15.76 0.21
C TRP A 57 14.88 15.26 1.37
N THR A 58 15.80 14.33 1.10
CA THR A 58 16.67 13.80 2.17
C THR A 58 17.57 14.88 2.78
N LYS A 59 18.00 15.87 2.00
CA LYS A 59 18.85 16.99 2.44
C LYS A 59 18.10 18.07 3.24
N LEU A 60 16.77 18.09 3.23
CA LEU A 60 15.98 19.10 3.96
C LEU A 60 16.10 18.92 5.48
N SER A 61 16.04 20.04 6.20
CA SER A 61 16.08 20.06 7.66
C SER A 61 14.81 19.44 8.28
N PRO A 62 14.87 18.93 9.52
CA PRO A 62 13.70 18.47 10.24
C PRO A 62 12.59 19.53 10.37
N GLU A 63 12.95 20.81 10.49
CA GLU A 63 12.01 21.93 10.59
C GLU A 63 11.25 22.13 9.27
N GLN A 64 11.96 22.07 8.14
CA GLN A 64 11.32 22.14 6.82
C GLN A 64 10.35 20.98 6.59
N LYS A 65 10.73 19.77 6.99
CA LYS A 65 9.88 18.56 6.89
C LYS A 65 8.69 18.59 7.84
N LYS A 66 8.75 19.37 8.93
CA LYS A 66 7.62 19.57 9.87
C LYS A 66 6.69 20.69 9.41
N ASP A 67 7.17 21.64 8.63
CA ASP A 67 6.33 22.67 8.02
C ASP A 67 5.33 22.00 7.06
N THR A 68 4.05 22.08 7.43
CA THR A 68 2.96 21.40 6.69
C THR A 68 2.74 22.04 5.32
N ALA A 69 2.87 23.36 5.19
CA ALA A 69 2.66 24.05 3.93
C ALA A 69 3.78 23.73 2.95
N PHE A 70 5.03 23.78 3.41
CA PHE A 70 6.19 23.40 2.63
C PHE A 70 6.12 21.93 2.22
N SER A 71 5.88 21.02 3.17
CA SER A 71 5.86 19.57 2.91
C SER A 71 4.75 19.21 1.93
N LYS A 72 3.57 19.80 2.06
CA LYS A 72 2.45 19.60 1.12
C LYS A 72 2.80 20.10 -0.29
N ALA A 73 3.39 21.29 -0.39
CA ALA A 73 3.83 21.83 -1.68
C ALA A 73 4.93 20.97 -2.32
N TYR A 74 5.84 20.43 -1.51
CA TYR A 74 6.89 19.54 -1.97
C TYR A 74 6.32 18.21 -2.48
N MET A 75 5.42 17.58 -1.71
CA MET A 75 4.79 16.31 -2.11
C MET A 75 3.97 16.42 -3.39
N LYS A 76 3.38 17.59 -3.68
CA LYS A 76 2.69 17.85 -4.95
C LYS A 76 3.59 17.63 -6.17
N GLN A 77 4.90 17.80 -6.04
CA GLN A 77 5.84 17.53 -7.14
C GLN A 77 5.93 16.03 -7.44
N PHE A 78 5.93 15.17 -6.41
CA PHE A 78 5.83 13.73 -6.60
C PHE A 78 4.50 13.31 -7.24
N ASP A 79 3.39 13.98 -6.90
CA ASP A 79 2.09 13.71 -7.52
C ASP A 79 2.11 14.01 -9.03
N VAL A 80 2.79 15.08 -9.46
CA VAL A 80 2.96 15.41 -10.88
C VAL A 80 3.75 14.31 -11.60
N LEU A 81 4.88 13.88 -11.04
CA LEU A 81 5.69 12.81 -11.63
C LEU A 81 4.96 11.47 -11.67
N LYS A 82 4.14 11.21 -10.65
CA LYS A 82 3.28 10.04 -10.60
C LYS A 82 2.25 10.07 -11.74
N GLU A 83 1.59 11.20 -11.96
CA GLU A 83 0.64 11.33 -13.07
C GLU A 83 1.32 11.20 -14.44
N GLN A 84 2.53 11.74 -14.60
CA GLN A 84 3.33 11.51 -15.81
C GLN A 84 3.65 10.03 -16.02
N SER A 85 4.01 9.31 -14.95
CA SER A 85 4.25 7.85 -15.02
C SER A 85 2.98 7.11 -15.44
N HIS A 86 1.84 7.49 -14.86
CA HIS A 86 0.54 6.93 -15.23
C HIS A 86 0.17 7.19 -16.69
N GLN A 87 0.48 8.38 -17.22
CA GLN A 87 0.26 8.67 -18.65
C GLN A 87 1.11 7.76 -19.54
N ILE A 88 2.38 7.57 -19.20
CA ILE A 88 3.27 6.62 -19.90
C ILE A 88 2.70 5.21 -19.86
N SER A 89 2.27 4.75 -18.68
CA SER A 89 1.67 3.42 -18.52
C SER A 89 0.43 3.22 -19.38
N ARG A 90 -0.51 4.18 -19.37
CA ARG A 90 -1.74 4.10 -20.19
C ARG A 90 -1.44 4.06 -21.68
N MET A 91 -0.54 4.94 -22.14
CA MET A 91 -0.11 4.97 -23.54
C MET A 91 0.50 3.63 -23.96
N TYR A 92 1.36 3.06 -23.10
CA TYR A 92 1.99 1.77 -23.38
C TYR A 92 0.97 0.62 -23.46
N ILE A 93 0.01 0.57 -22.53
CA ILE A 93 -1.07 -0.45 -22.55
C ILE A 93 -1.88 -0.36 -23.84
N ASP A 94 -2.24 0.85 -24.27
CA ASP A 94 -3.06 1.05 -25.48
C ASP A 94 -2.28 0.75 -26.77
N GLN A 95 -0.96 0.98 -26.80
CA GLN A 95 -0.12 0.77 -27.99
C GLN A 95 0.46 -0.66 -28.10
N HIS A 96 0.62 -1.36 -26.98
CA HIS A 96 1.29 -2.66 -26.90
C HIS A 96 0.51 -3.68 -26.06
N PRO A 97 -0.79 -3.92 -26.30
CA PRO A 97 -1.59 -4.87 -25.51
C PRO A 97 -1.07 -6.32 -25.58
N GLU A 98 -0.27 -6.65 -26.59
CA GLU A 98 0.40 -7.94 -26.78
C GLU A 98 1.69 -8.10 -25.98
N SER A 99 2.26 -7.01 -25.49
CA SER A 99 3.51 -7.03 -24.73
C SER A 99 3.30 -7.57 -23.32
N PRO A 100 4.16 -8.48 -22.82
CA PRO A 100 4.16 -8.87 -21.41
C PRO A 100 4.42 -7.68 -20.46
N TYR A 101 5.07 -6.61 -20.91
CA TYR A 101 5.33 -5.41 -20.09
C TYR A 101 4.09 -4.52 -19.93
N ALA A 102 3.04 -4.71 -20.74
CA ALA A 102 1.78 -4.00 -20.54
C ALA A 102 1.13 -4.40 -19.21
N LEU A 103 1.35 -5.63 -18.75
CA LEU A 103 0.95 -6.06 -17.41
C LEU A 103 1.70 -5.32 -16.30
N ASN A 104 2.96 -4.93 -16.51
CA ASN A 104 3.72 -4.13 -15.55
C ASN A 104 3.20 -2.69 -15.53
N ALA A 105 2.91 -2.12 -16.69
CA ALA A 105 2.30 -0.79 -16.80
C ALA A 105 0.96 -0.71 -16.04
N ILE A 106 0.13 -1.76 -16.06
CA ILE A 106 -1.10 -1.80 -15.27
C ILE A 106 -0.80 -1.75 -13.76
N LYS A 107 0.21 -2.49 -13.30
CA LYS A 107 0.60 -2.49 -11.88
C LYS A 107 1.16 -1.14 -11.43
N ASP A 108 1.86 -0.44 -12.32
CA ASP A 108 2.41 0.89 -12.05
C ASP A 108 1.31 1.96 -11.91
N LEU A 109 0.16 1.78 -12.57
CA LEU A 109 -1.01 2.67 -12.43
C LEU A 109 -1.73 2.57 -11.08
N ASP A 110 -1.60 1.44 -10.41
CA ASP A 110 -2.36 1.13 -9.20
C ASP A 110 -1.60 1.41 -7.90
N ASN A 111 -0.64 2.34 -7.96
CA ASN A 111 0.25 2.69 -6.84
C ASN A 111 1.12 1.54 -6.33
N GLY A 112 1.38 0.54 -7.17
CA GLY A 112 2.31 -0.56 -6.91
C GLY A 112 1.64 -1.89 -6.58
N ALA A 113 2.46 -2.94 -6.59
CA ALA A 113 1.99 -4.33 -6.66
C ALA A 113 1.31 -4.89 -5.40
N PHE A 114 1.11 -4.14 -4.32
CA PHE A 114 0.68 -4.70 -3.03
C PHE A 114 -0.83 -4.59 -2.77
N ILE A 115 -1.47 -3.51 -3.20
CA ILE A 115 -2.92 -3.30 -3.07
C ILE A 115 -3.49 -3.16 -4.47
N ILE A 116 -4.50 -3.98 -4.79
CA ILE A 116 -5.17 -3.94 -6.09
C ILE A 116 -6.52 -3.21 -5.95
N HIS A 117 -6.71 -2.16 -6.74
CA HIS A 117 -8.00 -1.49 -6.95
C HIS A 117 -8.63 -2.07 -8.22
N ALA A 118 -9.46 -3.11 -8.06
CA ALA A 118 -10.04 -3.86 -9.16
C ALA A 118 -10.78 -2.97 -10.17
N GLU A 119 -11.44 -1.91 -9.71
CA GLU A 119 -12.13 -0.91 -10.51
C GLU A 119 -11.21 -0.13 -11.46
N VAL A 120 -9.93 0.01 -11.11
CA VAL A 120 -8.91 0.69 -11.92
C VAL A 120 -8.27 -0.29 -12.90
N VAL A 121 -7.86 -1.48 -12.42
CA VAL A 121 -7.01 -2.39 -13.20
C VAL A 121 -7.77 -3.40 -14.06
N ASP A 122 -8.99 -3.81 -13.67
CA ASP A 122 -9.78 -4.80 -14.42
C ASP A 122 -10.13 -4.34 -15.85
N PRO A 123 -10.57 -3.08 -16.08
CA PRO A 123 -10.81 -2.60 -17.44
C PRO A 123 -9.55 -2.57 -18.29
N LEU A 124 -8.39 -2.27 -17.70
CA LEU A 124 -7.10 -2.21 -18.40
C LEU A 124 -6.59 -3.63 -18.73
N PHE A 125 -6.72 -4.55 -17.78
CA PHE A 125 -6.31 -5.95 -17.98
C PHE A 125 -7.10 -6.60 -19.12
N LYS A 126 -8.40 -6.31 -19.23
CA LYS A 126 -9.27 -6.79 -20.30
C LYS A 126 -8.89 -6.27 -21.69
N LYS A 127 -8.12 -5.17 -21.80
CA LYS A 127 -7.59 -4.68 -23.09
C LYS A 127 -6.40 -5.50 -23.59
N LEU A 128 -5.70 -6.21 -22.72
CA LEU A 128 -4.50 -6.96 -23.09
C LEU A 128 -4.84 -8.13 -24.02
N SER A 129 -3.87 -8.59 -24.81
CA SER A 129 -4.07 -9.71 -25.72
C SER A 129 -4.38 -11.00 -24.95
N PRO A 130 -5.09 -11.97 -25.56
CA PRO A 130 -5.30 -13.28 -24.95
C PRO A 130 -4.00 -13.98 -24.53
N ALA A 131 -2.92 -13.80 -25.29
CA ALA A 131 -1.62 -14.37 -24.95
C ALA A 131 -1.07 -13.83 -23.60
N VAL A 132 -1.19 -12.52 -23.37
CA VAL A 132 -0.77 -11.90 -22.12
C VAL A 132 -1.70 -12.30 -20.98
N GLN A 133 -3.03 -12.27 -21.18
CA GLN A 133 -4.00 -12.67 -20.16
C GLN A 133 -3.85 -14.13 -19.73
N GLN A 134 -3.52 -15.04 -20.66
CA GLN A 134 -3.39 -16.48 -20.42
C GLN A 134 -1.99 -16.92 -20.00
N SER A 135 -1.01 -16.01 -20.03
CA SER A 135 0.32 -16.25 -19.46
C SER A 135 0.23 -16.53 -17.96
N GLU A 136 1.26 -17.15 -17.38
CA GLU A 136 1.32 -17.41 -15.94
C GLU A 136 1.15 -16.12 -15.12
N ALA A 137 1.86 -15.05 -15.50
CA ALA A 137 1.76 -13.75 -14.85
C ALA A 137 0.37 -13.12 -15.03
N GLY A 138 -0.25 -13.27 -16.21
CA GLY A 138 -1.60 -12.77 -16.50
C GLY A 138 -2.66 -13.47 -15.65
N LYS A 139 -2.62 -14.80 -15.56
CA LYS A 139 -3.51 -15.59 -14.70
C LYS A 139 -3.35 -15.27 -13.23
N ALA A 140 -2.10 -15.13 -12.77
CA ALA A 140 -1.82 -14.71 -11.39
C ALA A 140 -2.39 -13.32 -11.10
N PHE A 141 -2.26 -12.38 -12.04
CA PHE A 141 -2.84 -11.04 -11.88
C PHE A 141 -4.37 -11.06 -11.91
N ALA A 142 -4.99 -11.81 -12.81
CA ALA A 142 -6.45 -11.98 -12.86
C ALA A 142 -7.01 -12.53 -11.55
N ALA A 143 -6.34 -13.51 -10.94
CA ALA A 143 -6.73 -14.04 -9.62
C ALA A 143 -6.67 -12.97 -8.52
N ARG A 144 -5.67 -12.08 -8.57
CA ARG A 144 -5.56 -10.95 -7.63
C ARG A 144 -6.65 -9.90 -7.85
N ILE A 145 -7.01 -9.61 -9.11
CA ILE A 145 -8.15 -8.72 -9.43
C ILE A 145 -9.44 -9.28 -8.84
N GLU A 146 -9.69 -10.58 -9.01
CA GLU A 146 -10.90 -11.21 -8.48
C GLU A 146 -10.93 -11.15 -6.95
N LYS A 147 -9.81 -11.45 -6.29
CA LYS A 147 -9.71 -11.35 -4.84
C LYS A 147 -9.93 -9.91 -4.35
N ALA A 148 -9.39 -8.91 -5.04
CA ALA A 148 -9.62 -7.51 -4.72
C ALA A 148 -11.10 -7.10 -4.88
N ARG A 149 -11.80 -7.65 -5.88
CA ARG A 149 -13.24 -7.47 -6.08
C ARG A 149 -14.04 -8.05 -4.91
N LEU A 150 -13.70 -9.26 -4.46
CA LEU A 150 -14.34 -9.91 -3.30
C LEU A 150 -14.08 -9.16 -1.99
N LEU A 151 -12.99 -8.40 -1.91
CA LEU A 151 -12.64 -7.53 -0.78
C LEU A 151 -12.98 -6.06 -1.04
N GLY A 152 -13.87 -5.78 -2.00
CA GLY A 152 -14.32 -4.44 -2.34
C GLY A 152 -15.32 -3.86 -1.34
N ILE A 153 -15.53 -2.54 -1.41
CA ILE A 153 -16.58 -1.87 -0.63
C ILE A 153 -17.96 -2.47 -0.99
N GLY A 154 -18.77 -2.75 0.03
CA GLY A 154 -20.08 -3.39 -0.08
C GLY A 154 -20.07 -4.91 -0.01
N GLN A 155 -18.89 -5.56 -0.14
CA GLN A 155 -18.77 -7.01 -0.04
C GLN A 155 -18.69 -7.48 1.42
N MET A 156 -19.04 -8.74 1.65
CA MET A 156 -18.88 -9.37 2.95
C MET A 156 -17.39 -9.58 3.26
N GLY A 157 -16.93 -9.06 4.40
CA GLY A 157 -15.58 -9.34 4.89
C GLY A 157 -15.42 -10.83 5.21
N PRO A 158 -14.29 -11.47 4.83
CA PRO A 158 -14.01 -12.84 5.20
C PRO A 158 -14.09 -13.05 6.72
N VAL A 159 -14.69 -14.16 7.11
CA VAL A 159 -14.71 -14.57 8.51
C VAL A 159 -13.47 -15.41 8.81
N PHE A 160 -12.76 -15.03 9.86
CA PHE A 160 -11.65 -15.79 10.41
C PHE A 160 -11.66 -15.73 11.94
N SER A 161 -10.83 -16.59 12.55
CA SER A 161 -10.58 -16.62 13.98
C SER A 161 -9.10 -16.84 14.25
N ALA A 162 -8.59 -16.25 15.32
CA ALA A 162 -7.23 -16.49 15.82
C ALA A 162 -7.20 -16.35 17.35
N PRO A 163 -6.17 -16.88 18.03
CA PRO A 163 -5.99 -16.70 19.48
C PRO A 163 -5.78 -15.22 19.85
N ASP A 164 -6.40 -14.80 20.95
CA ASP A 164 -6.08 -13.53 21.62
C ASP A 164 -4.79 -13.63 22.47
N THR A 165 -4.46 -12.57 23.20
CA THR A 165 -3.27 -12.50 24.07
C THR A 165 -3.26 -13.54 25.19
N THR A 166 -4.41 -14.13 25.53
CA THR A 166 -4.55 -15.21 26.53
C THR A 166 -4.57 -16.61 25.90
N GLY A 167 -4.59 -16.69 24.57
CA GLY A 167 -4.71 -17.94 23.81
C GLY A 167 -6.16 -18.33 23.51
N LYS A 168 -7.15 -17.54 23.91
CA LYS A 168 -8.56 -17.83 23.63
C LYS A 168 -8.85 -17.51 22.16
N ALA A 169 -9.51 -18.43 21.46
CA ALA A 169 -9.96 -18.17 20.09
C ALA A 169 -11.00 -17.03 20.07
N VAL A 170 -10.74 -16.01 19.25
CA VAL A 170 -11.66 -14.91 18.96
C VAL A 170 -11.93 -14.89 17.46
N SER A 171 -13.20 -14.77 17.10
CA SER A 171 -13.66 -14.67 15.72
C SER A 171 -14.07 -13.24 15.37
N THR A 172 -13.87 -12.85 14.12
CA THR A 172 -14.53 -11.66 13.54
C THR A 172 -16.05 -11.68 13.70
N ARG A 173 -16.67 -12.87 13.76
CA ARG A 173 -18.12 -13.00 14.02
C ARG A 173 -18.53 -12.57 15.42
N ASP A 174 -17.64 -12.59 16.40
CA ASP A 174 -17.92 -12.21 17.78
C ASP A 174 -18.23 -10.70 17.91
N PHE A 175 -17.88 -9.93 16.88
CA PHE A 175 -18.11 -8.50 16.81
C PHE A 175 -19.32 -8.10 15.95
N LYS A 176 -20.13 -9.07 15.49
CA LYS A 176 -21.38 -8.78 14.78
C LYS A 176 -22.25 -7.80 15.56
N GLY A 177 -22.92 -6.92 14.83
CA GLY A 177 -23.71 -5.84 15.43
C GLY A 177 -22.92 -4.55 15.64
N LYS A 178 -21.57 -4.56 15.59
CA LYS A 178 -20.71 -3.38 15.71
C LYS A 178 -20.08 -2.98 14.38
N TYR A 179 -19.69 -1.71 14.28
CA TYR A 179 -18.67 -1.31 13.32
C TYR A 179 -17.30 -1.76 13.83
N VAL A 180 -16.53 -2.46 13.00
CA VAL A 180 -15.26 -3.08 13.40
C VAL A 180 -14.15 -2.62 12.46
N LEU A 181 -13.15 -1.91 12.98
CA LEU A 181 -11.91 -1.69 12.25
C LEU A 181 -11.01 -2.92 12.43
N VAL A 182 -10.93 -3.78 11.42
CA VAL A 182 -9.97 -4.89 11.37
C VAL A 182 -8.64 -4.31 10.91
N ASP A 183 -7.66 -4.23 11.82
CA ASP A 183 -6.38 -3.55 11.60
C ASP A 183 -5.22 -4.55 11.60
N PHE A 184 -4.62 -4.76 10.43
CA PHE A 184 -3.46 -5.63 10.26
C PHE A 184 -2.17 -4.85 10.53
N TRP A 185 -1.43 -5.30 11.52
CA TRP A 185 -0.24 -4.62 12.03
C TRP A 185 0.81 -5.62 12.51
N ALA A 186 1.94 -5.13 13.01
CA ALA A 186 2.92 -5.94 13.73
C ALA A 186 3.78 -5.05 14.64
N SER A 187 4.38 -5.64 15.68
CA SER A 187 5.20 -4.93 16.66
C SER A 187 6.40 -4.20 16.02
N TRP A 188 6.96 -4.77 14.96
CA TRP A 188 8.11 -4.26 14.20
C TRP A 188 7.71 -3.22 13.13
N CYS A 189 6.42 -3.04 12.85
CA CYS A 189 5.93 -2.10 11.85
C CYS A 189 5.89 -0.68 12.41
N LYS A 190 6.97 0.10 12.20
CA LYS A 190 7.05 1.51 12.67
C LYS A 190 5.87 2.38 12.20
N PRO A 191 5.43 2.34 10.92
CA PRO A 191 4.28 3.13 10.49
C PRO A 191 2.96 2.71 11.16
N CYS A 192 2.80 1.42 11.51
CA CYS A 192 1.64 0.94 12.25
C CYS A 192 1.64 1.53 13.66
N ARG A 193 2.75 1.39 14.37
CA ARG A 193 2.96 1.95 15.72
C ARG A 193 2.73 3.46 15.77
N ALA A 194 3.15 4.19 14.73
CA ALA A 194 2.93 5.63 14.62
C ALA A 194 1.45 6.01 14.42
N GLU A 195 0.63 5.10 13.88
CA GLU A 195 -0.80 5.31 13.66
C GLU A 195 -1.67 4.91 14.86
N ASN A 196 -1.19 4.01 15.72
CA ASN A 196 -1.90 3.54 16.91
C ASN A 196 -2.45 4.67 17.81
N PRO A 197 -1.76 5.80 18.05
CA PRO A 197 -2.34 6.94 18.78
C PRO A 197 -3.57 7.56 18.10
N ASN A 198 -3.65 7.56 16.77
CA ASN A 198 -4.83 8.06 16.05
C ASN A 198 -5.99 7.05 16.16
N VAL A 199 -5.70 5.75 16.05
CA VAL A 199 -6.70 4.70 16.26
C VAL A 199 -7.24 4.74 17.69
N LEU A 200 -6.39 4.98 18.70
CA LEU A 200 -6.80 5.14 20.09
C LEU A 200 -7.74 6.33 20.28
N LYS A 201 -7.43 7.49 19.69
CA LYS A 201 -8.35 8.65 19.72
C LYS A 201 -9.70 8.33 19.09
N ALA A 202 -9.71 7.60 17.98
CA ALA A 202 -10.95 7.17 17.32
C ALA A 202 -11.73 6.18 18.20
N TYR A 203 -11.04 5.18 18.77
CA TYR A 203 -11.64 4.22 19.69
C TYR A 203 -12.29 4.92 20.90
N GLU A 204 -11.57 5.79 21.60
CA GLU A 204 -12.11 6.49 22.77
C GLU A 204 -13.31 7.38 22.42
N LYS A 205 -13.31 8.01 21.23
CA LYS A 205 -14.43 8.84 20.78
C LYS A 205 -15.69 8.03 20.43
N TYR A 206 -15.54 6.83 19.88
CA TYR A 206 -16.66 6.09 19.28
C TYR A 206 -16.98 4.73 19.93
N LYS A 207 -16.21 4.25 20.91
CA LYS A 207 -16.42 2.92 21.55
C LYS A 207 -17.84 2.73 22.11
N ASP A 208 -18.44 3.80 22.62
CA ASP A 208 -19.82 3.81 23.15
C ASP A 208 -20.87 4.07 22.07
N LYS A 209 -20.44 4.31 20.82
CA LYS A 209 -21.27 4.50 19.63
C LYS A 209 -21.18 3.30 18.68
N ASN A 210 -21.18 2.08 19.23
CA ASN A 210 -21.21 0.84 18.47
C ASN A 210 -19.97 0.61 17.57
N PHE A 211 -18.81 1.13 17.96
CA PHE A 211 -17.54 0.94 17.27
C PHE A 211 -16.56 0.13 18.11
N THR A 212 -15.70 -0.64 17.46
CA THR A 212 -14.56 -1.30 18.07
C THR A 212 -13.44 -1.50 17.05
N VAL A 213 -12.27 -1.84 17.54
CA VAL A 213 -11.12 -2.25 16.72
C VAL A 213 -10.83 -3.73 17.02
N LEU A 214 -10.38 -4.46 16.00
CA LEU A 214 -9.79 -5.79 16.13
C LEU A 214 -8.40 -5.73 15.54
N GLY A 215 -7.38 -5.72 16.39
CA GLY A 215 -5.99 -5.74 15.95
C GLY A 215 -5.57 -7.15 15.57
N VAL A 216 -5.08 -7.33 14.35
CA VAL A 216 -4.58 -8.61 13.82
C VAL A 216 -3.07 -8.48 13.62
N SER A 217 -2.30 -9.13 14.50
CA SER A 217 -0.84 -9.04 14.44
C SER A 217 -0.25 -10.11 13.50
N LEU A 218 0.65 -9.64 12.62
CA LEU A 218 1.55 -10.44 11.78
C LEU A 218 2.94 -10.57 12.42
N ASP A 219 3.02 -10.57 13.74
CA ASP A 219 4.19 -11.10 14.45
C ASP A 219 4.24 -12.63 14.32
N ASN A 220 5.43 -13.20 14.49
CA ASN A 220 5.62 -14.64 14.53
C ASN A 220 5.89 -15.13 15.96
N GLU A 221 6.01 -16.44 16.16
CA GLU A 221 6.26 -17.01 17.50
C GLU A 221 7.45 -16.37 18.23
N LYS A 222 8.53 -16.06 17.51
CA LYS A 222 9.73 -15.42 18.09
C LYS A 222 9.48 -13.96 18.52
N ALA A 223 8.47 -13.31 17.97
CA ALA A 223 8.09 -11.93 18.24
C ALA A 223 6.86 -11.80 19.16
N LYS A 224 6.36 -12.90 19.75
CA LYS A 224 5.19 -12.87 20.65
C LYS A 224 5.35 -11.87 21.80
N GLU A 225 6.50 -11.89 22.49
CA GLU A 225 6.75 -10.96 23.60
C GLU A 225 6.84 -9.50 23.13
N ALA A 226 7.41 -9.26 21.94
CA ALA A 226 7.45 -7.93 21.35
C ALA A 226 6.05 -7.42 20.99
N TRP A 227 5.17 -8.29 20.50
CA TRP A 227 3.77 -8.01 20.25
C TRP A 227 3.02 -7.63 21.54
N LEU A 228 3.11 -8.44 22.59
CA LEU A 228 2.48 -8.16 23.88
C LEU A 228 3.00 -6.85 24.48
N LYS A 229 4.31 -6.62 24.43
CA LYS A 229 4.92 -5.37 24.88
C LYS A 229 4.42 -4.18 24.07
N ALA A 230 4.31 -4.31 22.74
CA ALA A 230 3.81 -3.24 21.87
C ALA A 230 2.36 -2.86 22.19
N ILE A 231 1.51 -3.85 22.48
CA ILE A 231 0.12 -3.61 22.93
C ILE A 231 0.09 -2.73 24.18
N HIS A 232 0.92 -3.05 25.16
CA HIS A 232 1.02 -2.30 26.40
C HIS A 232 1.61 -0.90 26.17
N ASP A 233 2.75 -0.81 25.49
CA ASP A 233 3.46 0.45 25.24
C ASP A 233 2.61 1.47 24.47
N ASP A 234 1.80 1.01 23.51
CA ASP A 234 0.91 1.88 22.73
C ASP A 234 -0.46 2.08 23.36
N ALA A 235 -0.71 1.49 24.53
CA ALA A 235 -1.98 1.56 25.25
C ALA A 235 -3.17 1.19 24.35
N MET A 236 -3.14 0.01 23.71
CA MET A 236 -4.22 -0.47 22.84
C MET A 236 -5.26 -1.29 23.63
N PRO A 237 -6.41 -0.71 24.03
CA PRO A 237 -7.39 -1.37 24.91
C PRO A 237 -8.30 -2.38 24.20
N TRP A 238 -8.33 -2.37 22.87
CA TRP A 238 -9.21 -3.23 22.09
C TRP A 238 -8.66 -4.65 21.94
N THR A 239 -9.49 -5.57 21.45
CA THR A 239 -9.10 -6.97 21.26
C THR A 239 -7.97 -7.10 20.25
N GLN A 240 -6.94 -7.87 20.63
CA GLN A 240 -5.76 -8.16 19.84
C GLN A 240 -5.66 -9.67 19.62
N ILE A 241 -5.46 -10.09 18.38
CA ILE A 241 -5.31 -11.49 18.01
C ILE A 241 -4.07 -11.72 17.15
N SER A 242 -3.50 -12.91 17.24
CA SER A 242 -2.43 -13.36 16.37
C SER A 242 -2.37 -14.88 16.32
N ASP A 243 -2.17 -15.44 15.14
CA ASP A 243 -1.82 -16.85 14.96
C ASP A 243 -0.31 -17.11 15.07
N LEU A 244 0.49 -16.04 15.26
CA LEU A 244 1.95 -16.07 15.34
C LEU A 244 2.63 -16.71 14.12
N LYS A 245 1.99 -16.66 12.95
CA LYS A 245 2.54 -17.16 11.67
C LYS A 245 3.15 -16.07 10.79
N GLY A 246 3.15 -14.82 11.25
CA GLY A 246 3.60 -13.69 10.46
C GLY A 246 2.85 -13.56 9.13
N TRP A 247 3.59 -13.37 8.03
CA TRP A 247 3.00 -13.26 6.69
C TRP A 247 2.26 -14.52 6.20
N SER A 248 2.49 -15.68 6.84
CA SER A 248 1.77 -16.92 6.56
C SER A 248 0.46 -17.05 7.35
N SER A 249 -0.04 -15.95 7.92
CA SER A 249 -1.32 -15.90 8.61
C SER A 249 -2.48 -16.19 7.64
N PRO A 250 -3.38 -17.16 7.95
CA PRO A 250 -4.60 -17.36 7.17
C PRO A 250 -5.49 -16.10 7.12
N ALA A 251 -5.46 -15.25 8.15
CA ALA A 251 -6.20 -13.99 8.14
C ALA A 251 -5.63 -13.00 7.11
N ALA A 252 -4.29 -12.87 7.06
CA ALA A 252 -3.61 -12.05 6.05
C ALA A 252 -3.89 -12.57 4.64
N GLU A 253 -3.87 -13.89 4.46
CA GLU A 253 -4.21 -14.51 3.18
C GLU A 253 -5.66 -14.21 2.79
N LEU A 254 -6.64 -14.42 3.67
CA LEU A 254 -8.06 -14.17 3.37
C LEU A 254 -8.34 -12.71 2.98
N TYR A 255 -7.66 -11.76 3.63
CA TYR A 255 -7.82 -10.32 3.38
C TYR A 255 -6.83 -9.73 2.37
N ASP A 256 -6.07 -10.58 1.66
CA ASP A 256 -5.06 -10.18 0.67
C ASP A 256 -4.06 -9.13 1.19
N VAL A 257 -3.55 -9.35 2.40
CA VAL A 257 -2.63 -8.42 3.07
C VAL A 257 -1.20 -8.76 2.68
N HIS A 258 -0.61 -7.93 1.82
CA HIS A 258 0.79 -8.05 1.35
C HIS A 258 1.71 -6.95 1.86
N ALA A 259 1.14 -5.95 2.54
CA ALA A 259 1.87 -4.86 3.16
C ALA A 259 1.10 -4.40 4.41
N ILE A 260 1.83 -3.92 5.42
CA ILE A 260 1.24 -3.32 6.61
C ILE A 260 1.79 -1.90 6.83
N PRO A 261 0.97 -0.98 7.38
CA PRO A 261 -0.38 -1.21 7.89
C PRO A 261 -1.39 -1.48 6.76
N GLN A 262 -2.49 -2.14 7.06
CA GLN A 262 -3.64 -2.33 6.15
C GLN A 262 -4.88 -2.57 7.02
N ASN A 263 -6.00 -1.91 6.71
CA ASN A 263 -7.22 -2.06 7.51
C ASN A 263 -8.49 -2.11 6.68
N TYR A 264 -9.52 -2.69 7.27
CA TYR A 264 -10.86 -2.82 6.72
C TYR A 264 -11.86 -2.39 7.79
N LEU A 265 -12.71 -1.43 7.46
CA LEU A 265 -13.84 -1.07 8.31
C LEU A 265 -15.05 -1.92 7.90
N LEU A 266 -15.53 -2.75 8.81
CA LEU A 266 -16.72 -3.56 8.64
C LEU A 266 -17.92 -2.89 9.29
N ASP A 267 -19.09 -3.01 8.67
CA ASP A 267 -20.38 -2.60 9.25
C ASP A 267 -20.95 -3.67 10.20
N PRO A 268 -22.06 -3.36 10.93
CA PRO A 268 -22.71 -4.31 11.84
C PRO A 268 -23.11 -5.66 11.23
N SER A 269 -23.32 -5.72 9.91
CA SER A 269 -23.63 -6.97 9.20
C SER A 269 -22.37 -7.76 8.82
N GLY A 270 -21.21 -7.10 8.81
CA GLY A 270 -19.92 -7.65 8.39
C GLY A 270 -19.49 -7.23 6.98
N LYS A 271 -20.14 -6.24 6.37
CA LYS A 271 -19.74 -5.73 5.04
C LYS A 271 -18.62 -4.71 5.15
N ILE A 272 -17.68 -4.74 4.21
CA ILE A 272 -16.60 -3.76 4.09
C ILE A 272 -17.21 -2.43 3.65
N VAL A 273 -17.05 -1.38 4.46
CA VAL A 273 -17.53 -0.02 4.15
C VAL A 273 -16.39 0.97 3.91
N ALA A 274 -15.18 0.65 4.36
CA ALA A 274 -13.97 1.42 4.07
C ALA A 274 -12.73 0.53 4.10
N LYS A 275 -11.64 0.98 3.45
CA LYS A 275 -10.36 0.28 3.40
C LYS A 275 -9.23 1.28 3.57
N ASN A 276 -8.17 0.88 4.26
CA ASN A 276 -6.91 1.63 4.39
C ASN A 276 -7.08 3.07 4.90
N ILE A 277 -8.07 3.31 5.76
CA ILE A 277 -8.34 4.62 6.35
C ILE A 277 -7.43 4.85 7.56
N ARG A 278 -6.78 6.01 7.61
CA ARG A 278 -5.83 6.41 8.68
C ARG A 278 -5.88 7.89 8.93
N GLY A 279 -5.38 8.33 10.09
CA GLY A 279 -5.36 9.73 10.50
C GLY A 279 -6.73 10.39 10.31
N GLU A 280 -6.75 11.54 9.66
CA GLU A 280 -7.98 12.30 9.41
C GLU A 280 -9.03 11.53 8.59
N GLN A 281 -8.62 10.62 7.69
CA GLN A 281 -9.57 9.82 6.92
C GLN A 281 -10.35 8.85 7.81
N LEU A 282 -9.69 8.27 8.82
CA LEU A 282 -10.35 7.40 9.80
C LEU A 282 -11.40 8.19 10.60
N HIS A 283 -11.01 9.34 11.13
CA HIS A 283 -11.91 10.19 11.91
C HIS A 283 -13.11 10.69 11.08
N THR A 284 -12.87 11.10 9.83
CA THR A 284 -13.92 11.57 8.91
C THR A 284 -14.90 10.45 8.56
N ALA A 285 -14.40 9.25 8.26
CA ALA A 285 -15.25 8.10 7.96
C ALA A 285 -16.14 7.74 9.16
N LEU A 286 -15.57 7.67 10.37
CA LEU A 286 -16.34 7.35 11.58
C LEU A 286 -17.31 8.46 11.97
N GLU A 287 -16.96 9.74 11.82
CA GLU A 287 -17.88 10.85 12.05
C GLU A 287 -19.09 10.77 11.10
N THR A 288 -18.86 10.46 9.82
CA THR A 288 -19.93 10.31 8.83
C THR A 288 -20.92 9.20 9.21
N ILE A 289 -20.41 8.10 9.78
CA ILE A 289 -21.20 6.90 10.10
C ILE A 289 -21.84 7.01 11.49
N LEU A 290 -21.11 7.51 12.49
CA LEU A 290 -21.42 7.44 13.93
C LEU A 290 -21.50 8.80 14.63
N GLY A 291 -21.28 9.91 13.90
CA GLY A 291 -21.36 11.27 14.46
C GLY A 291 -22.76 11.72 14.85
N LYS A 292 -23.79 10.98 14.40
CA LYS A 292 -25.19 11.21 14.73
C LYS A 292 -25.51 10.92 16.19
#